data_AF-A0A2V9VEQ2-F1
#
_entry.id   AF-A0A2V9VEQ2-F1
#
_cell.length_a   1.000
_cell.length_b   1.000
_cell.length_c   1.000
_cell.angle_alpha   90.00
_cell.angle_beta   90.00
_cell.angle_gamma   90.00
#
_symmetry.space_group_name_H-M   'P 1'
#
loop_
_entity.id
_entity.type
_entity.pdbx_description
1 polymer ?
#
loop_
_entity_poly.entity_id
_entity_poly.type
_entity_poly.pdbx_seq_one_letter_code
_entity_poly.pdbx_strand_id
1 'polypeptide(L)'
;GKQADSGCLFQRSGWKCTFLLSALIPLAVWYAYHALATGYVFGNPEFFRYNVQSTLNPLRILLALGLRLWQTFGYLHLYFLTIAVVLALWRPPLQDRNGERQRIQLPVQLIFLIIIVAYIVAMSVLGGAVLARYMLPVVPFVIVVGVSTLWRRVRYWKEVVMIIALAFAAALFINPPYGFSIEDNLAYRDYIVLHESAETVLEARHPMARVLTAWPASDELARPYLGYVTRPMRVLRIEDFMIEQLMSAAEVKSQFDVALVFSTKYEPPQAFFERWEAWERLKTRFFGFHRDMSPAAAAQVLGGHIVFSASRSGQWVAVIEMEQVEEAGLPAIKSHNAAHPRSLRHQMARMRFHYDPHFLAWR
;
A
#
# COMPACT_ATOMS: atom_id res chain seq x y z
N GLY A 1 28.02 -47.09 -27.18
CA GLY A 1 27.25 -46.56 -26.05
C GLY A 1 27.01 -45.08 -26.29
N LYS A 2 25.76 -44.68 -26.52
CA LYS A 2 25.39 -43.26 -26.69
C LYS A 2 25.31 -42.62 -25.31
N GLN A 3 26.18 -41.65 -25.08
CA GLN A 3 26.20 -40.78 -23.91
C GLN A 3 24.94 -39.92 -23.95
N ALA A 4 24.01 -40.20 -23.04
CA ALA A 4 22.74 -39.49 -22.95
C ALA A 4 22.99 -38.03 -22.54
N ASP A 5 22.49 -37.10 -23.35
CA ASP A 5 22.42 -35.68 -23.07
C ASP A 5 21.81 -35.44 -21.68
N SER A 6 22.68 -35.13 -20.72
CA SER A 6 22.31 -34.83 -19.33
C SER A 6 21.82 -33.38 -19.16
N GLY A 7 21.12 -32.85 -20.17
CA GLY A 7 20.68 -31.45 -20.24
C GLY A 7 19.27 -31.19 -19.70
N CYS A 8 18.48 -32.23 -19.40
CA CYS A 8 17.11 -32.07 -18.91
C CYS A 8 17.02 -32.48 -17.44
N LEU A 9 17.08 -31.49 -16.53
CA LEU A 9 16.85 -31.68 -15.09
C LEU A 9 15.45 -32.19 -14.74
N PHE A 10 14.52 -32.19 -15.70
CA PHE A 10 13.20 -32.78 -15.59
C PHE A 10 12.98 -33.77 -16.73
N GLN A 11 12.85 -35.06 -16.42
CA GLN A 11 12.18 -35.98 -17.35
C GLN A 11 10.79 -35.43 -17.63
N ARG A 12 10.54 -35.01 -18.88
CA ARG A 12 9.21 -34.62 -19.39
C ARG A 12 8.27 -35.84 -19.29
N SER A 13 7.66 -36.02 -18.14
CA SER A 13 6.52 -36.90 -17.97
C SER A 13 5.28 -36.05 -18.18
N GLY A 14 4.54 -36.28 -19.26
CA GLY A 14 3.30 -35.54 -19.57
C GLY A 14 2.33 -35.53 -18.38
N TRP A 15 2.33 -36.61 -17.60
CA TRP A 15 1.54 -36.76 -16.37
C TRP A 15 1.88 -35.73 -15.28
N LYS A 16 3.16 -35.38 -15.11
CA LYS A 16 3.59 -34.35 -14.15
C LYS A 16 3.13 -32.95 -14.58
N CYS A 17 3.15 -32.66 -15.88
CA CYS A 17 2.64 -31.38 -16.41
C CYS A 17 1.12 -31.28 -16.23
N THR A 18 0.37 -32.36 -16.49
CA THR A 18 -1.08 -32.40 -16.28
C THR A 18 -1.44 -32.25 -14.80
N PHE A 19 -0.63 -32.81 -13.90
CA PHE A 19 -0.81 -32.62 -12.46
C PHE A 19 -0.61 -31.16 -12.03
N LEU A 20 0.34 -30.42 -12.61
CA LEU A 20 0.50 -28.99 -12.31
C LEU A 20 -0.71 -28.17 -12.76
N LEU A 21 -1.37 -28.56 -13.86
CA LEU A 21 -2.59 -27.92 -14.34
C LEU A 21 -3.81 -28.21 -13.44
N SER A 22 -3.75 -29.20 -12.54
CA SER A 22 -4.86 -29.47 -11.63
C SER A 22 -5.11 -28.30 -10.67
N ALA A 23 -4.12 -27.42 -10.44
CA ALA A 23 -4.29 -26.18 -9.69
C ALA A 23 -5.28 -25.20 -10.35
N LEU A 24 -5.56 -25.36 -11.66
CA LEU A 24 -6.59 -24.58 -12.35
C LEU A 24 -8.01 -25.01 -11.97
N ILE A 25 -8.20 -26.24 -11.48
CA ILE A 25 -9.52 -26.75 -11.08
C ILE A 25 -10.10 -25.96 -9.90
N PRO A 26 -9.44 -25.84 -8.74
CA PRO A 26 -9.99 -25.05 -7.64
C PRO A 26 -10.16 -23.58 -8.02
N LEU A 27 -9.28 -23.03 -8.87
CA LEU A 27 -9.39 -21.67 -9.37
C LEU A 27 -10.63 -21.49 -10.26
N ALA A 28 -10.89 -22.42 -11.18
CA ALA A 28 -12.07 -22.42 -12.04
C ALA A 28 -13.35 -22.60 -11.23
N VAL A 29 -13.36 -23.50 -10.24
CA VAL A 29 -14.48 -23.69 -9.31
C VAL A 29 -14.75 -22.41 -8.52
N TRP A 30 -13.71 -21.73 -8.05
CA TRP A 30 -13.85 -20.44 -7.37
C TRP A 30 -14.47 -19.37 -8.26
N TYR A 31 -13.99 -19.22 -9.50
CA TYR A 31 -14.56 -18.25 -10.43
C TYR A 31 -16.00 -18.59 -10.83
N ALA A 32 -16.33 -19.87 -11.01
CA ALA A 32 -17.69 -20.30 -11.27
C ALA A 32 -18.60 -19.99 -10.09
N TYR A 33 -18.19 -20.32 -8.86
CA TYR A 33 -18.91 -19.98 -7.64
C TYR A 33 -19.12 -18.46 -7.51
N HIS A 34 -18.06 -17.68 -7.70
CA HIS A 34 -18.13 -16.22 -7.61
C HIS A 34 -19.07 -15.64 -8.66
N ALA A 35 -19.03 -16.13 -9.91
CA ALA A 35 -19.93 -15.71 -10.97
C ALA A 35 -21.40 -16.06 -10.65
N LEU A 36 -21.65 -17.25 -10.11
CA LEU A 36 -22.99 -17.67 -9.68
C LEU A 36 -23.51 -16.86 -8.49
N ALA A 37 -22.62 -16.50 -7.55
CA ALA A 37 -23.00 -15.80 -6.32
C ALA A 37 -23.17 -14.28 -6.51
N THR A 38 -22.40 -13.67 -7.42
CA THR A 38 -22.31 -12.20 -7.56
C THR A 38 -22.72 -11.67 -8.93
N GLY A 39 -22.86 -12.54 -9.94
CA GLY A 39 -23.06 -12.15 -11.33
C GLY A 39 -21.78 -11.73 -12.06
N TYR A 40 -20.63 -11.67 -11.39
CA TYR A 40 -19.36 -11.24 -11.97
C TYR A 40 -18.29 -12.32 -11.91
N VAL A 41 -17.51 -12.48 -12.98
CA VAL A 41 -16.44 -13.50 -13.03
C VAL A 41 -15.18 -13.03 -12.30
N PHE A 42 -14.74 -11.78 -12.50
CA PHE A 42 -13.45 -11.27 -12.01
C PHE A 42 -13.58 -10.33 -10.80
N GLY A 43 -14.50 -10.61 -9.88
CA GLY A 43 -14.79 -9.72 -8.76
C GLY A 43 -15.74 -8.58 -9.14
N ASN A 44 -15.86 -7.58 -8.27
CA ASN A 44 -16.63 -6.36 -8.52
C ASN A 44 -16.10 -5.64 -9.79
N PRO A 45 -16.96 -5.12 -10.68
CA PRO A 45 -16.56 -4.32 -11.85
C PRO A 45 -15.53 -3.23 -11.57
N GLU A 46 -15.59 -2.58 -10.40
CA GLU A 46 -14.62 -1.56 -10.02
C GLU A 46 -13.22 -2.13 -9.82
N PHE A 47 -13.13 -3.30 -9.19
CA PHE A 47 -11.87 -4.01 -8.99
C PHE A 47 -11.24 -4.37 -10.34
N PHE A 48 -12.04 -4.87 -11.29
CA PHE A 48 -11.57 -5.17 -12.64
C PHE A 48 -11.13 -3.91 -13.37
N ARG A 49 -11.91 -2.83 -13.30
CA ARG A 49 -11.59 -1.55 -13.93
C ARG A 49 -10.25 -1.01 -13.41
N TYR A 50 -10.04 -1.06 -12.10
CA TYR A 50 -8.82 -0.57 -11.48
C TYR A 50 -7.59 -1.44 -11.76
N ASN A 51 -7.71 -2.76 -11.65
CA ASN A 51 -6.55 -3.67 -11.75
C ASN A 51 -6.20 -4.12 -13.16
N VAL A 52 -7.13 -3.99 -14.11
CA VAL A 52 -6.96 -4.47 -15.48
C VAL A 52 -7.27 -3.35 -16.48
N GLN A 53 -8.50 -2.85 -16.54
CA GLN A 53 -8.88 -1.94 -17.62
C GLN A 53 -8.07 -0.64 -17.63
N SER A 54 -7.88 -0.01 -16.47
CA SER A 54 -7.12 1.24 -16.31
C SER A 54 -5.59 1.04 -16.36
N THR A 55 -5.13 -0.21 -16.31
CA THR A 55 -3.70 -0.55 -16.31
C THR A 55 -3.18 -0.86 -17.71
N LEU A 56 -4.06 -1.21 -18.67
CA LEU A 56 -3.76 -1.49 -20.07
C LEU A 56 -3.39 -0.25 -20.90
N ASN A 57 -2.49 0.58 -20.37
CA ASN A 57 -1.86 1.67 -21.10
C ASN A 57 -0.38 1.34 -21.33
N PRO A 58 0.13 1.32 -22.58
CA PRO A 58 1.52 0.93 -22.85
C PRO A 58 2.56 1.75 -22.08
N LEU A 59 2.34 3.07 -21.96
CA LEU A 59 3.26 3.95 -21.22
C LEU A 59 3.24 3.59 -19.73
N ARG A 60 2.05 3.38 -19.14
CA ARG A 60 1.94 2.93 -17.75
C ARG A 60 2.66 1.60 -17.51
N ILE A 61 2.51 0.64 -18.41
CA ILE A 61 3.18 -0.67 -18.30
C ILE A 61 4.70 -0.49 -18.26
N LEU A 62 5.27 0.36 -19.12
CA LEU A 62 6.70 0.66 -19.12
C LEU A 62 7.15 1.36 -17.83
N LEU A 63 6.37 2.31 -17.32
CA LEU A 63 6.67 2.98 -16.05
C LEU A 63 6.57 2.02 -14.86
N ALA A 64 5.53 1.19 -14.83
CA ALA A 64 5.35 0.14 -13.83
C ALA A 64 6.51 -0.86 -13.88
N LEU A 65 6.94 -1.27 -15.07
CA LEU A 65 8.11 -2.14 -15.26
C LEU A 65 9.37 -1.53 -14.65
N GLY A 66 9.64 -0.25 -14.90
CA GLY A 66 10.76 0.46 -14.25
C GLY A 66 10.68 0.43 -12.73
N LEU A 67 9.50 0.71 -12.17
CA LEU A 67 9.27 0.64 -10.72
C LEU A 67 9.40 -0.79 -10.18
N ARG A 68 8.92 -1.82 -10.89
CA ARG A 68 9.05 -3.23 -10.50
C ARG A 68 10.51 -3.69 -10.52
N LEU A 69 11.29 -3.24 -11.49
CA LEU A 69 12.73 -3.48 -11.52
C LEU A 69 13.43 -2.84 -10.33
N TRP A 70 13.09 -1.58 -10.00
CA TRP A 70 13.59 -0.93 -8.79
C TRP A 70 13.19 -1.69 -7.51
N GLN A 71 11.92 -2.09 -7.39
CA GLN A 71 11.41 -2.90 -6.27
C GLN A 71 12.13 -4.24 -6.12
N THR A 72 12.52 -4.86 -7.24
CA THR A 72 13.15 -6.18 -7.25
C THR A 72 14.66 -6.13 -7.00
N PHE A 73 15.35 -5.07 -7.44
CA PHE A 73 16.82 -5.00 -7.42
C PHE A 73 17.39 -3.90 -6.54
N GLY A 74 16.61 -2.88 -6.18
CA GLY A 74 17.11 -1.67 -5.51
C GLY A 74 16.49 -1.39 -4.15
N TYR A 75 15.21 -1.69 -4.01
CA TYR A 75 14.38 -1.31 -2.87
C TYR A 75 14.83 -1.93 -1.55
N LEU A 76 14.55 -1.26 -0.42
CA LEU A 76 15.01 -1.65 0.93
C LEU A 76 16.52 -1.93 0.98
N HIS A 77 17.32 -1.04 0.38
CA HIS A 77 18.78 -1.13 0.29
C HIS A 77 19.32 -2.37 -0.48
N LEU A 78 18.47 -3.09 -1.21
CA LEU A 78 18.89 -4.22 -2.03
C LEU A 78 19.81 -3.80 -3.19
N TYR A 79 19.86 -2.50 -3.54
CA TYR A 79 20.82 -1.98 -4.51
C TYR A 79 22.28 -2.30 -4.12
N PHE A 80 22.61 -2.41 -2.83
CA PHE A 80 23.96 -2.83 -2.41
C PHE A 80 24.28 -4.24 -2.90
N LEU A 81 23.33 -5.17 -2.82
CA LEU A 81 23.49 -6.51 -3.38
C LEU A 81 23.67 -6.45 -4.89
N THR A 82 22.81 -5.71 -5.59
CA THR A 82 22.86 -5.58 -7.05
C THR A 82 24.21 -5.01 -7.52
N ILE A 83 24.69 -3.93 -6.89
CA ILE A 83 25.99 -3.34 -7.20
C ILE A 83 27.12 -4.34 -6.90
N ALA A 84 27.09 -5.00 -5.74
CA ALA A 84 28.11 -5.98 -5.37
C ALA A 84 28.17 -7.15 -6.36
N VAL A 85 27.01 -7.63 -6.83
CA VAL A 85 26.92 -8.67 -7.85
C VAL A 85 27.50 -8.19 -9.19
N VAL A 86 27.12 -7.00 -9.66
CA VAL A 86 27.65 -6.42 -10.91
C VAL A 86 29.17 -6.29 -10.85
N LEU A 87 29.70 -5.75 -9.75
CA LEU A 87 31.15 -5.64 -9.54
C LEU A 87 31.83 -7.01 -9.44
N ALA A 88 31.18 -7.99 -8.81
CA ALA A 88 31.72 -9.34 -8.71
C ALA A 88 31.80 -10.03 -10.07
N LEU A 89 30.87 -9.77 -11.00
CA LEU A 89 30.86 -10.37 -12.34
C LEU A 89 32.10 -10.00 -13.18
N TRP A 90 32.77 -8.88 -12.88
CA TRP A 90 34.05 -8.51 -13.51
C TRP A 90 35.25 -9.31 -13.04
N ARG A 91 35.11 -10.13 -11.99
CA ARG A 91 36.18 -10.96 -11.45
C ARG A 91 36.03 -12.42 -11.89
N PRO A 92 37.12 -13.14 -12.16
CA PRO A 92 37.05 -14.58 -12.42
C PRO A 92 36.54 -15.34 -11.18
N PRO A 93 35.98 -16.55 -11.36
CA PRO A 93 35.63 -17.43 -10.26
C PRO A 93 36.84 -17.72 -9.38
N LEU A 94 36.62 -17.77 -8.06
CA LEU A 94 37.65 -18.18 -7.12
C LEU A 94 37.89 -19.68 -7.19
N GLN A 95 39.16 -20.07 -7.04
CA GLN A 95 39.56 -21.45 -6.90
C GLN A 95 39.60 -21.83 -5.42
N ASP A 96 39.03 -22.99 -5.11
CA ASP A 96 39.09 -23.66 -3.83
C ASP A 96 39.94 -24.94 -3.94
N ARG A 97 40.17 -25.64 -2.82
CA ARG A 97 40.97 -26.90 -2.82
C ARG A 97 40.45 -27.96 -3.80
N ASN A 98 39.16 -27.91 -4.13
CA ASN A 98 38.48 -28.85 -5.02
C ASN A 98 38.25 -28.29 -6.44
N GLY A 99 38.95 -27.22 -6.81
CA GLY A 99 38.77 -26.52 -8.09
C GLY A 99 37.90 -25.26 -7.98
N GLU A 100 37.33 -24.80 -9.09
CA GLU A 100 36.49 -23.60 -9.09
C GLU A 100 35.26 -23.75 -8.17
N ARG A 101 34.95 -22.68 -7.45
CA ARG A 101 33.69 -22.57 -6.72
C ARG A 101 32.50 -22.78 -7.65
N GLN A 102 31.67 -23.77 -7.33
CA GLN A 102 30.55 -24.22 -8.16
C GLN A 102 29.41 -23.20 -8.25
N ARG A 103 28.99 -22.86 -9.46
CA ARG A 103 27.75 -22.08 -9.64
C ARG A 103 26.52 -22.95 -9.43
N ILE A 104 25.39 -22.31 -9.10
CA ILE A 104 24.07 -22.91 -9.34
C ILE A 104 24.01 -23.33 -10.82
N GLN A 105 23.50 -24.53 -11.07
CA GLN A 105 23.44 -25.09 -12.42
C GLN A 105 22.71 -24.13 -13.38
N LEU A 106 23.25 -23.95 -14.59
CA LEU A 106 22.68 -23.02 -15.58
C LEU A 106 21.18 -23.22 -15.82
N PRO A 107 20.66 -24.46 -15.98
CA PRO A 107 19.24 -24.65 -16.19
C PRO A 107 18.40 -24.15 -15.01
N VAL A 108 18.89 -24.27 -13.77
CA VAL A 108 18.20 -23.76 -12.57
C VAL A 108 18.22 -22.23 -12.55
N GLN A 109 19.34 -21.60 -12.89
CA GLN A 109 19.43 -20.14 -13.01
C GLN A 109 18.48 -19.60 -14.09
N LEU A 110 18.34 -20.31 -15.21
CA LEU A 110 17.40 -19.96 -16.27
C LEU A 110 15.95 -20.09 -15.80
N ILE A 111 15.61 -21.12 -15.01
CA ILE A 111 14.27 -21.26 -14.40
C ILE A 111 13.99 -20.07 -13.48
N PHE A 112 14.93 -19.69 -12.60
CA PHE A 112 14.77 -18.52 -11.74
C PHE A 112 14.58 -17.24 -12.57
N LEU A 113 15.39 -17.06 -13.62
CA LEU A 113 15.27 -15.92 -14.51
C LEU A 113 13.89 -15.85 -15.18
N ILE A 114 13.38 -16.97 -15.70
CA ILE A 114 12.06 -17.03 -16.33
C ILE A 114 10.96 -16.69 -15.32
N ILE A 115 11.03 -17.23 -14.10
CA ILE A 115 10.06 -16.91 -13.04
C ILE A 115 10.09 -15.43 -12.70
N ILE A 116 11.29 -14.86 -12.48
CA ILE A 116 11.47 -13.45 -12.17
C ILE A 116 10.90 -12.57 -13.29
N VAL A 117 11.29 -12.82 -14.54
CA VAL A 117 10.86 -12.04 -15.71
C VAL A 117 9.36 -12.14 -15.91
N ALA A 118 8.81 -13.37 -15.91
CA ALA A 118 7.38 -13.58 -16.12
C ALA A 118 6.55 -12.87 -15.04
N TYR A 119 6.99 -12.93 -13.78
CA TYR A 119 6.29 -12.31 -12.67
C TYR A 119 6.39 -10.77 -12.70
N ILE A 120 7.58 -10.22 -12.98
CA ILE A 120 7.75 -8.76 -13.15
C ILE A 120 6.86 -8.24 -14.28
N VAL A 121 6.85 -8.93 -15.44
CA VAL A 121 6.00 -8.55 -16.57
C VAL A 121 4.52 -8.66 -16.19
N ALA A 122 4.10 -9.76 -15.58
CA ALA A 122 2.72 -9.94 -15.13
C ALA A 122 2.28 -8.82 -14.18
N MET A 123 3.09 -8.48 -13.18
CA MET A 123 2.80 -7.42 -12.19
C MET A 123 3.05 -5.98 -12.69
N SER A 124 3.55 -5.84 -13.93
CA SER A 124 3.65 -4.55 -14.64
C SER A 124 2.43 -4.32 -15.54
N VAL A 125 1.81 -5.40 -16.04
CA VAL A 125 0.57 -5.37 -16.83
C VAL A 125 -0.65 -5.35 -15.93
N LEU A 126 -0.64 -6.18 -14.89
CA LEU A 126 -1.73 -6.40 -13.95
C LEU A 126 -1.45 -5.69 -12.62
N GLY A 127 -2.50 -5.15 -12.02
CA GLY A 127 -2.46 -4.54 -10.69
C GLY A 127 -2.49 -3.02 -10.77
N GLY A 128 -3.50 -2.42 -10.14
CA GLY A 128 -3.66 -0.97 -10.11
C GLY A 128 -2.59 -0.30 -9.24
N ALA A 129 -2.30 -0.87 -8.09
CA ALA A 129 -1.29 -0.34 -7.18
C ALA A 129 0.10 -0.94 -7.44
N VAL A 130 1.13 -0.09 -7.44
CA VAL A 130 2.53 -0.50 -7.71
C VAL A 130 3.30 -0.64 -6.39
N LEU A 131 2.80 -1.49 -5.49
CA LEU A 131 3.37 -1.66 -4.15
C LEU A 131 4.55 -2.64 -4.14
N ALA A 132 5.55 -2.37 -3.31
CA ALA A 132 6.76 -3.19 -3.22
C ALA A 132 6.48 -4.62 -2.71
N ARG A 133 5.50 -4.79 -1.81
CA ARG A 133 5.08 -6.10 -1.30
C ARG A 133 4.70 -7.11 -2.39
N TYR A 134 4.28 -6.63 -3.56
CA TYR A 134 3.98 -7.52 -4.67
C TYR A 134 5.23 -8.22 -5.22
N MET A 135 6.43 -7.67 -5.05
CA MET A 135 7.66 -8.31 -5.54
C MET A 135 8.25 -9.35 -4.58
N LEU A 136 7.67 -9.53 -3.39
CA LEU A 136 8.14 -10.50 -2.39
C LEU A 136 8.30 -11.93 -2.93
N PRO A 137 7.47 -12.46 -3.85
CA PRO A 137 7.67 -13.80 -4.39
C PRO A 137 8.95 -13.95 -5.23
N VAL A 138 9.46 -12.87 -5.85
CA VAL A 138 10.62 -12.95 -6.75
C VAL A 138 11.93 -12.49 -6.13
N VAL A 139 11.87 -11.61 -5.14
CA VAL A 139 13.05 -11.08 -4.43
C VAL A 139 13.97 -12.20 -3.87
N PRO A 140 13.46 -13.28 -3.24
CA PRO A 140 14.30 -14.37 -2.76
C PRO A 140 15.16 -15.03 -3.86
N PHE A 141 14.64 -15.18 -5.08
CA PHE A 141 15.41 -15.76 -6.18
C PHE A 141 16.57 -14.84 -6.59
N VAL A 142 16.34 -13.53 -6.63
CA VAL A 142 17.38 -12.53 -6.88
C VAL A 142 18.45 -12.58 -5.79
N ILE A 143 18.04 -12.69 -4.52
CA ILE A 143 18.96 -12.80 -3.39
C ILE A 143 19.81 -14.08 -3.51
N VAL A 144 19.19 -15.23 -3.77
CA VAL A 144 19.89 -16.52 -3.90
C VAL A 144 20.92 -16.48 -5.04
N VAL A 145 20.54 -15.96 -6.21
CA VAL A 145 21.46 -15.81 -7.35
C VAL A 145 22.58 -14.82 -7.04
N GLY A 146 22.25 -13.70 -6.38
CA GLY A 146 23.20 -12.68 -6.00
C GLY A 146 24.24 -13.20 -5.01
N VAL A 147 23.80 -13.81 -3.90
CA VAL A 147 24.68 -14.40 -2.87
C VAL A 147 25.52 -15.54 -3.45
N SER A 148 24.96 -16.40 -4.31
CA SER A 148 25.73 -17.44 -5.02
C SER A 148 26.84 -16.82 -5.90
N THR A 149 26.55 -15.71 -6.57
CA THR A 149 27.55 -14.99 -7.38
C THR A 149 28.66 -14.39 -6.52
N LEU A 150 28.31 -13.77 -5.39
CA LEU A 150 29.27 -13.24 -4.42
C LEU A 150 30.15 -14.35 -3.85
N TRP A 151 29.55 -15.46 -3.40
CA TRP A 151 30.29 -16.63 -2.90
C TRP A 151 31.29 -17.16 -3.92
N ARG A 152 30.92 -17.21 -5.20
CA ARG A 152 31.78 -17.73 -6.27
C ARG A 152 32.95 -16.81 -6.61
N ARG A 153 32.78 -15.47 -6.51
CA ARG A 153 33.73 -14.50 -7.10
C ARG A 153 34.40 -13.56 -6.10
N VAL A 154 33.93 -13.49 -4.86
CA VAL A 154 34.41 -12.57 -3.83
C VAL A 154 35.02 -13.34 -2.66
N ARG A 155 36.25 -12.97 -2.26
CA ARG A 155 36.97 -13.65 -1.17
C ARG A 155 36.26 -13.44 0.16
N TYR A 156 35.95 -12.17 0.46
CA TYR A 156 35.26 -11.70 1.65
C TYR A 156 33.74 -11.61 1.44
N TRP A 157 33.15 -12.62 0.80
CA TRP A 157 31.71 -12.60 0.46
C TRP A 157 30.82 -12.57 1.70
N LYS A 158 31.27 -13.15 2.82
CA LYS A 158 30.50 -13.18 4.08
C LYS A 158 30.36 -11.78 4.65
N GLU A 159 31.47 -11.04 4.68
CA GLU A 159 31.55 -9.66 5.15
C GLU A 159 30.68 -8.75 4.28
N VAL A 160 30.74 -8.91 2.95
CA VAL A 160 29.87 -8.19 2.01
C VAL A 160 28.38 -8.50 2.28
N VAL A 161 28.02 -9.78 2.44
CA VAL A 161 26.63 -10.18 2.75
C VAL A 161 26.20 -9.63 4.11
N MET A 162 27.06 -9.60 5.12
CA MET A 162 26.78 -8.99 6.42
C MET A 162 26.50 -7.50 6.31
N ILE A 163 27.29 -6.76 5.53
CA ILE A 163 27.04 -5.33 5.27
C ILE A 163 25.69 -5.14 4.58
N ILE A 164 25.36 -5.96 3.59
CA ILE A 164 24.06 -5.91 2.89
C ILE A 164 22.90 -6.20 3.86
N ALA A 165 23.04 -7.21 4.73
CA ALA A 165 22.03 -7.54 5.72
C ALA A 165 21.83 -6.41 6.74
N LEU A 166 22.92 -5.78 7.20
CA LEU A 166 22.86 -4.60 8.07
C LEU A 166 22.22 -3.41 7.35
N ALA A 167 22.50 -3.20 6.07
CA ALA A 167 21.86 -2.16 5.28
C ALA A 167 20.36 -2.41 5.14
N PHE A 168 19.94 -3.65 4.85
CA PHE A 168 18.52 -4.02 4.82
C PHE A 168 17.84 -3.77 6.18
N ALA A 169 18.47 -4.18 7.29
CA ALA A 169 17.95 -3.92 8.63
C ALA A 169 17.84 -2.41 8.91
N ALA A 170 18.82 -1.62 8.48
CA ALA A 170 18.79 -0.16 8.62
C ALA A 170 17.65 0.48 7.80
N ALA A 171 17.28 -0.09 6.64
CA ALA A 171 16.16 0.39 5.82
C ALA A 171 14.81 0.29 6.54
N LEU A 172 14.70 -0.57 7.57
CA LEU A 172 13.50 -0.64 8.40
C LEU A 172 13.29 0.61 9.26
N PHE A 173 14.37 1.33 9.59
CA PHE A 173 14.36 2.47 10.50
C PHE A 173 14.62 3.81 9.79
N ILE A 174 15.33 3.78 8.66
CA ILE A 174 15.75 4.99 7.94
C ILE A 174 14.87 5.15 6.70
N ASN A 175 14.09 6.23 6.68
CA ASN A 175 13.26 6.55 5.53
C ASN A 175 14.11 6.99 4.34
N PRO A 176 13.81 6.50 3.13
CA PRO A 176 14.54 6.89 1.93
C PRO A 176 14.29 8.36 1.56
N PRO A 177 15.19 8.98 0.76
CA PRO A 177 15.05 10.35 0.27
C PRO A 177 14.06 10.48 -0.91
N TYR A 178 13.12 9.54 -1.04
CA TYR A 178 12.12 9.49 -2.11
C TYR A 178 10.77 9.02 -1.55
N GLY A 179 9.67 9.34 -2.24
CA GLY A 179 8.34 8.87 -1.89
C GLY A 179 8.26 7.34 -1.89
N PHE A 180 7.76 6.76 -0.81
CA PHE A 180 7.65 5.32 -0.60
C PHE A 180 6.36 5.01 0.16
N SER A 181 5.97 3.73 0.17
CA SER A 181 4.77 3.29 0.90
C SER A 181 5.09 3.15 2.38
N ILE A 182 4.35 3.82 3.26
CA ILE A 182 4.65 3.82 4.70
C ILE A 182 4.62 2.42 5.31
N GLU A 183 3.87 1.48 4.72
CA GLU A 183 3.82 0.07 5.12
C GLU A 183 5.11 -0.72 4.86
N ASP A 184 6.06 -0.17 4.10
CA ASP A 184 7.26 -0.91 3.70
C ASP A 184 8.35 -0.91 4.78
N ASN A 185 8.23 -0.07 5.82
CA ASN A 185 9.17 -0.02 6.95
C ASN A 185 8.47 0.41 8.26
N LEU A 186 9.24 0.75 9.30
CA LEU A 186 8.67 1.17 10.59
C LEU A 186 8.03 2.57 10.58
N ALA A 187 7.98 3.27 9.44
CA ALA A 187 7.16 4.47 9.28
C ALA A 187 5.67 4.16 9.49
N TYR A 188 5.22 2.93 9.21
CA TYR A 188 3.85 2.51 9.52
C TYR A 188 3.56 2.49 11.03
N ARG A 189 4.55 2.17 11.87
CA ARG A 189 4.39 2.31 13.33
C ARG A 189 4.22 3.78 13.70
N ASP A 190 5.03 4.66 13.13
CA ASP A 190 4.94 6.09 13.39
C ASP A 190 3.57 6.66 12.95
N TYR A 191 3.03 6.17 11.83
CA TYR A 191 1.67 6.45 11.36
C TYR A 191 0.61 6.06 12.40
N ILE A 192 0.63 4.81 12.86
CA ILE A 192 -0.33 4.31 13.86
C ILE A 192 -0.31 5.17 15.13
N VAL A 193 0.89 5.47 15.65
CA VAL A 193 1.03 6.27 16.88
C VAL A 193 0.54 7.71 16.70
N LEU A 194 0.76 8.31 15.52
CA LEU A 194 0.24 9.64 15.20
C LEU A 194 -1.29 9.63 15.19
N HIS A 195 -1.89 8.65 14.50
CA HIS A 195 -3.34 8.50 14.38
C HIS A 195 -3.99 8.21 15.73
N GLU A 196 -3.47 7.24 16.49
CA GLU A 196 -3.95 6.93 17.86
C GLU A 196 -3.94 8.17 18.75
N SER A 197 -2.87 8.97 18.70
CA SER A 197 -2.77 10.21 19.49
C SER A 197 -3.80 11.25 19.08
N ALA A 198 -4.00 11.45 17.77
CA ALA A 198 -4.96 12.42 17.24
C ALA A 198 -6.41 12.02 17.54
N GLU A 199 -6.73 10.74 17.34
CA GLU A 199 -8.07 10.20 17.54
C GLU A 199 -8.45 10.14 19.02
N THR A 200 -7.49 9.85 19.91
CA THR A 200 -7.69 9.97 21.36
C THR A 200 -8.06 11.39 21.77
N VAL A 201 -7.36 12.40 21.23
CA VAL A 201 -7.65 13.82 21.51
C VAL A 201 -9.00 14.23 20.92
N LEU A 202 -9.30 13.75 19.71
CA LEU A 202 -10.56 13.99 19.02
C LEU A 202 -11.75 13.41 19.78
N GLU A 203 -11.68 12.14 20.21
CA GLU A 203 -12.74 11.47 20.98
C GLU A 203 -12.94 12.14 22.34
N ALA A 204 -11.86 12.56 23.00
CA ALA A 204 -11.93 13.23 24.30
C ALA A 204 -12.57 14.63 24.23
N ARG A 205 -12.27 15.41 23.19
CA ARG A 205 -12.78 16.78 23.03
C ARG A 205 -14.16 16.84 22.38
N HIS A 206 -14.40 15.98 21.39
CA HIS A 206 -15.58 16.04 20.53
C HIS A 206 -16.26 14.66 20.36
N PRO A 207 -16.70 14.01 21.46
CA PRO A 207 -17.14 12.61 21.43
C PRO A 207 -18.34 12.33 20.52
N MET A 208 -19.16 13.34 20.22
CA MET A 208 -20.38 13.22 19.40
C MET A 208 -20.32 14.03 18.09
N ALA A 209 -19.16 14.61 17.76
CA ALA A 209 -19.01 15.40 16.54
C ALA A 209 -19.08 14.54 15.28
N ARG A 210 -19.49 15.19 14.19
CA ARG A 210 -19.37 14.67 12.84
C ARG A 210 -17.99 15.04 12.31
N VAL A 211 -17.18 14.03 11.99
CA VAL A 211 -15.79 14.19 11.62
C VAL A 211 -15.62 14.06 10.11
N LEU A 212 -15.09 15.10 9.46
CA LEU A 212 -14.65 15.04 8.06
C LEU A 212 -13.27 14.40 7.99
N THR A 213 -13.11 13.31 7.24
CA THR A 213 -11.78 12.70 7.02
C THR A 213 -11.77 11.78 5.80
N ALA A 214 -10.58 11.35 5.38
CA ALA A 214 -10.36 10.38 4.30
C ALA A 214 -10.12 8.97 4.86
N TRP A 215 -10.13 7.97 3.99
CA TRP A 215 -9.66 6.62 4.35
C TRP A 215 -8.12 6.65 4.53
N PRO A 216 -7.54 5.95 5.53
CA PRO A 216 -8.15 4.96 6.42
C PRO A 216 -8.78 5.51 7.71
N ALA A 217 -8.50 6.76 8.08
CA ALA A 217 -9.03 7.35 9.32
C ALA A 217 -10.56 7.31 9.42
N SER A 218 -11.25 7.31 8.28
CA SER A 218 -12.69 7.07 8.27
C SER A 218 -13.12 5.73 8.88
N ASP A 219 -12.36 4.66 8.64
CA ASP A 219 -12.61 3.36 9.24
C ASP A 219 -12.11 3.32 10.68
N GLU A 220 -10.97 3.95 10.97
CA GLU A 220 -10.38 4.05 12.32
C GLU A 220 -11.39 4.65 13.32
N LEU A 221 -12.07 5.73 12.93
CA LEU A 221 -13.12 6.40 13.71
C LEU A 221 -14.47 5.67 13.73
N ALA A 222 -14.84 4.98 12.65
CA ALA A 222 -16.15 4.33 12.54
C ALA A 222 -16.17 2.94 13.22
N ARG A 223 -15.00 2.31 13.40
CA ARG A 223 -14.87 0.90 13.81
C ARG A 223 -14.00 0.75 15.07
N PRO A 224 -14.60 0.81 16.27
CA PRO A 224 -13.86 0.75 17.54
C PRO A 224 -12.99 -0.51 17.72
N TYR A 225 -13.31 -1.61 17.05
CA TYR A 225 -12.50 -2.83 17.13
C TYR A 225 -11.10 -2.69 16.52
N LEU A 226 -10.84 -1.62 15.76
CA LEU A 226 -9.51 -1.28 15.26
C LEU A 226 -8.60 -0.68 16.35
N GLY A 227 -9.17 -0.25 17.48
CA GLY A 227 -8.43 0.18 18.67
C GLY A 227 -8.05 1.67 18.72
N TYR A 228 -8.41 2.48 17.72
CA TYR A 228 -8.11 3.92 17.71
C TYR A 228 -9.09 4.77 18.52
N VAL A 229 -10.36 4.37 18.57
CA VAL A 229 -11.43 5.00 19.36
C VAL A 229 -12.17 3.97 20.19
N THR A 230 -12.71 4.39 21.33
CA THR A 230 -13.49 3.50 22.20
C THR A 230 -14.95 3.37 21.76
N ARG A 231 -15.47 4.38 21.05
CA ARG A 231 -16.86 4.46 20.57
C ARG A 231 -16.90 4.89 19.10
N PRO A 232 -17.84 4.38 18.31
CA PRO A 232 -17.91 4.73 16.89
C PRO A 232 -18.33 6.20 16.76
N MET A 233 -17.56 6.97 16.00
CA MET A 233 -17.84 8.37 15.68
C MET A 233 -18.59 8.49 14.35
N ARG A 234 -19.27 9.62 14.13
CA ARG A 234 -19.95 9.90 12.87
C ARG A 234 -18.93 10.46 11.89
N VAL A 235 -18.73 9.78 10.76
CA VAL A 235 -17.73 10.18 9.76
C VAL A 235 -18.40 10.67 8.48
N LEU A 236 -17.97 11.82 8.00
CA LEU A 236 -18.19 12.30 6.64
C LEU A 236 -16.93 12.02 5.83
N ARG A 237 -17.00 11.01 4.95
CA ARG A 237 -15.83 10.53 4.23
C ARG A 237 -15.61 11.32 2.93
N ILE A 238 -14.39 11.82 2.75
CA ILE A 238 -13.88 12.37 1.48
C ILE A 238 -12.83 11.43 0.87
N GLU A 239 -12.47 11.66 -0.39
CA GLU A 239 -11.54 10.79 -1.11
C GLU A 239 -10.08 11.02 -0.71
N ASP A 240 -9.67 12.29 -0.62
CA ASP A 240 -8.33 12.74 -0.27
C ASP A 240 -8.37 14.20 0.21
N PHE A 241 -7.22 14.76 0.56
CA PHE A 241 -7.09 16.14 1.04
C PHE A 241 -6.58 17.10 -0.04
N MET A 242 -6.90 16.84 -1.31
CA MET A 242 -6.65 17.80 -2.38
C MET A 242 -7.51 19.05 -2.21
N ILE A 243 -7.04 20.17 -2.80
CA ILE A 243 -7.73 21.45 -2.70
C ILE A 243 -9.16 21.38 -3.24
N GLU A 244 -9.39 20.67 -4.35
CA GLU A 244 -10.72 20.55 -4.93
C GLU A 244 -11.69 19.83 -3.99
N GLN A 245 -11.24 18.72 -3.36
CA GLN A 245 -12.04 17.97 -2.39
C GLN A 245 -12.32 18.77 -1.12
N LEU A 246 -11.32 19.47 -0.59
CA LEU A 246 -11.48 20.32 0.59
C LEU A 246 -12.38 21.54 0.31
N MET A 247 -12.30 22.13 -0.89
CA MET A 247 -13.19 23.20 -1.32
C MET A 247 -14.64 22.70 -1.45
N SER A 248 -14.87 21.53 -2.05
CA SER A 248 -16.19 20.91 -2.10
C SER A 248 -16.72 20.57 -0.70
N ALA A 249 -15.85 20.09 0.20
CA ALA A 249 -16.23 19.87 1.61
C ALA A 249 -16.57 21.20 2.32
N ALA A 250 -15.86 22.29 1.99
CA ALA A 250 -16.12 23.61 2.53
C ALA A 250 -17.46 24.22 2.08
N GLU A 251 -18.09 23.72 1.02
CA GLU A 251 -19.46 24.12 0.65
C GLU A 251 -20.52 23.50 1.60
N VAL A 252 -20.16 22.40 2.26
CA VAL A 252 -21.05 21.62 3.14
C VAL A 252 -20.57 21.65 4.60
N LYS A 253 -20.00 22.77 5.04
CA LYS A 253 -19.53 23.00 6.43
C LYS A 253 -20.56 22.69 7.50
N SER A 254 -21.86 22.81 7.21
CA SER A 254 -22.93 22.45 8.16
C SER A 254 -23.06 20.95 8.41
N GLN A 255 -22.40 20.09 7.62
CA GLN A 255 -22.49 18.63 7.73
C GLN A 255 -21.44 18.01 8.66
N PHE A 256 -20.41 18.76 9.06
CA PHE A 256 -19.37 18.29 9.95
C PHE A 256 -18.95 19.39 10.94
N ASP A 257 -18.49 18.99 12.11
CA ASP A 257 -18.15 19.91 13.20
C ASP A 257 -16.62 19.98 13.40
N VAL A 258 -15.91 18.93 13.00
CA VAL A 258 -14.47 18.78 13.12
C VAL A 258 -13.92 18.09 11.87
N ALA A 259 -12.70 18.41 11.45
CA ALA A 259 -11.98 17.68 10.41
C ALA A 259 -10.70 17.04 10.96
N LEU A 260 -10.50 15.76 10.66
CA LEU A 260 -9.26 15.03 10.93
C LEU A 260 -8.50 14.88 9.61
N VAL A 261 -7.43 15.65 9.46
CA VAL A 261 -6.59 15.67 8.27
C VAL A 261 -5.23 15.06 8.58
N PHE A 262 -4.64 14.35 7.62
CA PHE A 262 -3.36 13.67 7.80
C PHE A 262 -2.61 13.56 6.46
N SER A 263 -1.31 13.27 6.52
CA SER A 263 -0.52 12.95 5.33
C SER A 263 -0.92 11.58 4.79
N THR A 264 -1.60 11.51 3.65
CA THR A 264 -1.97 10.24 2.99
C THR A 264 -0.76 9.55 2.36
N LYS A 265 0.30 10.33 2.07
CA LYS A 265 1.54 9.85 1.48
C LYS A 265 2.74 10.37 2.25
N TYR A 266 3.80 9.57 2.29
CA TYR A 266 5.07 10.03 2.82
C TYR A 266 5.68 11.10 1.91
N GLU A 267 6.03 12.25 2.50
CA GLU A 267 6.72 13.33 1.83
C GLU A 267 8.15 13.48 2.42
N PRO A 268 9.21 13.28 1.61
CA PRO A 268 10.57 13.39 2.10
C PRO A 268 10.92 14.85 2.43
N PRO A 269 11.68 15.11 3.52
CA PRO A 269 12.09 16.47 3.90
C PRO A 269 12.92 17.20 2.83
N GLN A 270 13.65 16.44 2.01
CA GLN A 270 14.46 16.95 0.91
C GLN A 270 14.13 16.20 -0.36
N ALA A 271 13.24 16.78 -1.15
CA ALA A 271 12.71 16.16 -2.34
C ALA A 271 13.61 16.35 -3.57
N PHE A 272 14.72 15.60 -3.64
CA PHE A 272 15.68 15.71 -4.75
C PHE A 272 15.04 15.42 -6.12
N PHE A 273 14.08 14.50 -6.18
CA PHE A 273 13.40 14.10 -7.43
C PHE A 273 11.98 14.67 -7.60
N GLU A 274 11.36 15.26 -6.57
CA GLU A 274 9.98 15.79 -6.68
C GLU A 274 9.92 17.18 -7.29
N ARG A 275 11.07 17.80 -7.58
CA ARG A 275 11.15 19.01 -8.40
C ARG A 275 10.94 18.73 -9.89
N TRP A 276 10.91 17.47 -10.31
CA TRP A 276 10.68 17.13 -11.70
C TRP A 276 9.18 17.06 -12.01
N GLU A 277 8.63 18.18 -12.48
CA GLU A 277 7.19 18.30 -12.81
C GLU A 277 6.68 17.24 -13.79
N ALA A 278 7.52 16.78 -14.73
CA ALA A 278 7.11 15.75 -15.68
C ALA A 278 6.89 14.40 -14.98
N TRP A 279 7.75 14.07 -14.02
CA TRP A 279 7.58 12.87 -13.20
C TRP A 279 6.34 12.97 -12.33
N GLU A 280 6.09 14.14 -11.72
CA GLU A 280 4.88 14.38 -10.95
C GLU A 280 3.61 14.21 -11.78
N ARG A 281 3.55 14.81 -12.98
CA ARG A 281 2.44 14.64 -13.92
C ARG A 281 2.19 13.18 -14.29
N LEU A 282 3.25 12.40 -14.51
CA LEU A 282 3.14 10.96 -14.78
C LEU A 282 2.61 10.20 -13.56
N LYS A 283 3.10 10.51 -12.36
CA LYS A 283 2.61 9.91 -11.12
C LYS A 283 1.13 10.22 -10.87
N THR A 284 0.70 11.46 -11.08
CA THR A 284 -0.70 11.87 -10.91
C THR A 284 -1.59 11.14 -11.90
N ARG A 285 -1.19 11.08 -13.17
CA ARG A 285 -1.97 10.44 -14.23
C ARG A 285 -2.11 8.94 -14.10
N PHE A 286 -1.03 8.23 -13.74
CA PHE A 286 -0.99 6.76 -13.82
C PHE A 286 -0.98 6.05 -12.47
N PHE A 287 -0.58 6.73 -11.39
CA PHE A 287 -0.38 6.13 -10.07
C PHE A 287 -1.17 6.86 -8.96
N GLY A 288 -2.11 7.74 -9.33
CA GLY A 288 -2.99 8.42 -8.37
C GLY A 288 -2.25 9.31 -7.38
N PHE A 289 -1.09 9.87 -7.77
CA PHE A 289 -0.36 10.82 -6.95
C PHE A 289 -1.10 12.15 -6.83
N HIS A 290 -1.22 12.61 -5.59
CA HIS A 290 -1.80 13.88 -5.20
C HIS A 290 -0.94 14.43 -4.07
N ARG A 291 -0.93 15.76 -3.94
CA ARG A 291 -0.33 16.43 -2.80
C ARG A 291 -1.45 16.84 -1.87
N ASP A 292 -1.35 16.44 -0.62
CA ASP A 292 -2.30 16.85 0.40
C ASP A 292 -2.03 18.31 0.77
N MET A 293 -3.09 19.05 1.10
CA MET A 293 -2.92 20.38 1.66
C MET A 293 -2.25 20.30 3.04
N SER A 294 -1.35 21.22 3.33
CA SER A 294 -0.78 21.34 4.67
C SER A 294 -1.88 21.59 5.71
N PRO A 295 -1.71 21.20 6.99
CA PRO A 295 -2.70 21.42 8.04
C PRO A 295 -3.21 22.87 8.11
N ALA A 296 -2.31 23.84 7.98
CA ALA A 296 -2.64 25.26 8.03
C ALA A 296 -3.48 25.69 6.82
N ALA A 297 -3.14 25.22 5.62
CA ALA A 297 -3.88 25.53 4.42
C ALA A 297 -5.26 24.86 4.40
N ALA A 298 -5.35 23.60 4.86
CA ALA A 298 -6.61 22.89 5.04
C ALA A 298 -7.52 23.61 6.04
N ALA A 299 -6.99 24.06 7.19
CA ALA A 299 -7.74 24.83 8.17
C ALA A 299 -8.27 26.15 7.59
N GLN A 300 -7.46 26.85 6.79
CA GLN A 300 -7.87 28.08 6.12
C GLN A 300 -9.00 27.85 5.11
N VAL A 301 -8.90 26.81 4.28
CA VAL A 301 -9.95 26.46 3.29
C VAL A 301 -11.25 26.07 3.98
N LEU A 302 -11.15 25.25 5.02
CA LEU A 302 -12.30 24.81 5.80
C LEU A 302 -12.87 25.94 6.67
N GLY A 303 -12.14 27.03 6.91
CA GLY A 303 -12.56 28.11 7.80
C GLY A 303 -12.65 27.64 9.25
N GLY A 304 -11.66 26.87 9.68
CA GLY A 304 -11.52 26.37 11.04
C GLY A 304 -10.14 26.69 11.61
N HIS A 305 -9.89 26.25 12.83
CA HIS A 305 -8.61 26.42 13.51
C HIS A 305 -8.07 25.08 14.01
N ILE A 306 -6.74 24.95 14.03
CA ILE A 306 -6.08 23.71 14.43
C ILE A 306 -6.08 23.60 15.96
N VAL A 307 -6.71 22.56 16.49
CA VAL A 307 -6.76 22.29 17.94
C VAL A 307 -5.75 21.25 18.40
N PHE A 308 -5.29 20.41 17.47
CA PHE A 308 -4.22 19.44 17.68
C PHE A 308 -3.44 19.27 16.39
N SER A 309 -2.11 19.18 16.49
CA SER A 309 -1.26 18.77 15.38
C SER A 309 -0.06 18.03 15.92
N ALA A 310 0.30 16.95 15.24
CA ALA A 310 1.50 16.17 15.51
C ALA A 310 2.19 15.82 14.19
N SER A 311 3.52 15.77 14.22
CA SER A 311 4.32 15.34 13.08
C SER A 311 5.44 14.41 13.54
N ARG A 312 5.78 13.43 12.71
CA ARG A 312 6.80 12.43 13.00
C ARG A 312 7.37 11.86 11.72
N SER A 313 8.70 11.88 11.60
CA SER A 313 9.42 11.19 10.53
C SER A 313 8.89 11.47 9.11
N GLY A 314 8.51 12.72 8.79
CA GLY A 314 7.97 13.11 7.47
C GLY A 314 6.46 12.86 7.28
N GLN A 315 5.76 12.51 8.34
CA GLN A 315 4.29 12.33 8.38
C GLN A 315 3.67 13.32 9.36
N TRP A 316 2.38 13.63 9.17
CA TRP A 316 1.65 14.55 10.03
C TRP A 316 0.17 14.20 10.14
N VAL A 317 -0.44 14.65 11.25
CA VAL A 317 -1.88 14.57 11.50
C VAL A 317 -2.31 15.86 12.21
N ALA A 318 -3.52 16.32 11.93
CA ALA A 318 -4.11 17.48 12.60
C ALA A 318 -5.62 17.33 12.76
N VAL A 319 -6.11 17.89 13.87
CA VAL A 319 -7.54 18.05 14.15
C VAL A 319 -7.88 19.52 14.00
N ILE A 320 -8.84 19.82 13.15
CA ILE A 320 -9.31 21.16 12.81
C ILE A 320 -10.73 21.30 13.34
N GLU A 321 -10.94 22.22 14.26
CA GLU A 321 -12.26 22.58 14.76
C GLU A 321 -12.87 23.66 13.86
N MET A 322 -14.12 23.46 13.45
CA MET A 322 -14.82 24.39 12.58
C MET A 322 -15.37 25.56 13.40
N GLU A 323 -15.22 26.79 12.91
CA GLU A 323 -15.91 27.92 13.53
C GLU A 323 -17.41 27.78 13.28
N GLN A 324 -18.18 27.45 14.32
CA GLN A 324 -19.63 27.52 14.24
C GLN A 324 -20.02 28.99 14.15
N VAL A 325 -20.67 29.38 13.06
CA VAL A 325 -21.44 30.61 13.02
C VAL A 325 -22.62 30.39 13.96
N GLU A 326 -22.48 30.75 15.23
CA GLU A 326 -23.64 30.96 16.09
C GLU A 326 -24.47 32.10 15.48
N GLU A 327 -25.43 31.76 14.63
CA GLU A 327 -26.59 32.62 14.43
C GLU A 327 -27.22 32.80 15.81
N ALA A 328 -27.03 33.98 16.41
CA ALA A 328 -27.68 34.40 17.63
C ALA A 328 -29.20 34.28 17.44
N GLY A 329 -29.75 33.13 17.81
CA GLY A 329 -31.17 32.83 17.72
C GLY A 329 -31.96 33.75 18.65
N LEU A 330 -32.66 34.71 18.07
CA LEU A 330 -33.79 35.38 18.71
C LEU A 330 -34.73 34.32 19.31
N PRO A 331 -35.22 34.49 20.55
CA PRO A 331 -35.96 33.44 21.25
C PRO A 331 -37.28 33.15 20.54
N ALA A 332 -37.34 32.00 19.86
CA ALA A 332 -38.56 31.48 19.29
C ALA A 332 -39.52 31.06 20.41
N ILE A 333 -40.71 31.65 20.36
CA ILE A 333 -41.83 31.46 21.27
C ILE A 333 -42.22 29.98 21.35
N LYS A 334 -42.25 29.45 22.58
CA LYS A 334 -42.75 28.11 22.91
C LYS A 334 -44.22 27.97 22.48
N SER A 335 -44.51 27.02 21.60
CA SER A 335 -45.85 26.42 21.52
C SER A 335 -45.77 24.95 21.96
N HIS A 336 -46.47 24.68 23.06
CA HIS A 336 -46.78 23.34 23.53
C HIS A 336 -47.58 22.59 22.45
N ASN A 337 -47.25 21.32 22.23
CA ASN A 337 -48.25 20.26 22.27
C ASN A 337 -47.60 18.88 22.43
N ALA A 338 -48.20 18.13 23.36
CA ALA A 338 -47.81 16.81 23.81
C ALA A 338 -48.32 15.71 22.85
N ALA A 339 -47.55 14.63 22.71
CA ALA A 339 -48.04 13.25 22.80
C ALA A 339 -46.88 12.25 22.70
N HIS A 340 -46.68 11.49 23.76
CA HIS A 340 -46.06 10.15 23.74
C HIS A 340 -47.19 9.14 23.96
N PRO A 341 -47.10 7.91 23.40
CA PRO A 341 -46.65 6.85 24.31
C PRO A 341 -45.84 5.69 23.69
N ARG A 342 -44.92 5.21 24.53
CA ARG A 342 -44.57 3.82 24.90
C ARG A 342 -43.77 2.90 23.95
N SER A 343 -42.63 2.53 24.52
CA SER A 343 -41.76 1.36 24.33
C SER A 343 -42.47 -0.01 24.28
N LEU A 344 -41.83 -1.00 23.63
CA LEU A 344 -41.34 -2.25 24.27
C LEU A 344 -40.58 -3.19 23.31
N ARG A 345 -39.44 -3.67 23.82
CA ARG A 345 -38.81 -5.01 23.71
C ARG A 345 -38.09 -5.49 22.43
N HIS A 346 -36.77 -5.69 22.64
CA HIS A 346 -35.96 -6.87 22.35
C HIS A 346 -36.32 -7.77 21.15
N GLN A 347 -35.40 -7.82 20.18
CA GLN A 347 -35.00 -9.07 19.53
C GLN A 347 -33.47 -9.12 19.40
N MET A 348 -32.85 -9.97 20.23
CA MET A 348 -31.53 -10.56 19.96
C MET A 348 -31.69 -11.71 18.96
N ALA A 349 -30.58 -12.05 18.31
CA ALA A 349 -30.35 -13.19 17.42
C ALA A 349 -30.84 -13.05 15.97
N ARG A 350 -30.00 -12.41 15.15
CA ARG A 350 -29.67 -12.86 13.80
C ARG A 350 -28.29 -12.30 13.43
N MET A 351 -27.24 -13.10 13.66
CA MET A 351 -25.95 -12.93 12.99
C MET A 351 -26.19 -13.24 11.51
N ARG A 352 -26.58 -12.20 10.75
CA ARG A 352 -26.40 -12.19 9.31
C ARG A 352 -25.06 -11.52 9.08
N PHE A 353 -24.19 -12.18 8.33
CA PHE A 353 -23.10 -11.49 7.66
C PHE A 353 -23.76 -10.40 6.79
N HIS A 354 -23.78 -9.16 7.30
CA HIS A 354 -24.17 -8.02 6.51
C HIS A 354 -23.08 -7.89 5.44
N TYR A 355 -23.40 -8.36 4.25
CA TYR A 355 -22.76 -7.94 3.03
C TYR A 355 -23.11 -6.45 2.89
N ASP A 356 -22.22 -5.59 3.39
CA ASP A 356 -22.29 -4.16 3.17
C ASP A 356 -21.77 -3.90 1.74
N PRO A 357 -22.63 -3.45 0.80
CA PRO A 357 -22.23 -3.16 -0.57
C PRO A 357 -21.24 -1.97 -0.67
N HIS A 358 -20.90 -1.32 0.44
CA HIS A 358 -19.96 -0.20 0.51
C HIS A 358 -18.59 -0.55 1.12
N PHE A 359 -18.17 -1.83 1.08
CA PHE A 359 -16.80 -2.26 1.43
C PHE A 359 -15.79 -1.72 0.40
N LEU A 360 -15.54 -0.41 0.48
CA LEU A 360 -14.69 0.38 -0.39
C LEU A 360 -13.25 0.26 0.10
N ALA A 361 -12.59 -0.81 -0.35
CA ALA A 361 -11.14 -0.95 -0.30
C ALA A 361 -10.51 -0.01 -1.34
N TRP A 362 -10.14 1.20 -0.92
CA TRP A 362 -9.33 2.18 -1.67
C TRP A 362 -8.58 2.99 -0.61
N ARG A 363 -7.25 3.14 -0.56
CA ARG A 363 -6.17 3.09 -1.55
C ARG A 363 -4.91 2.49 -0.94
#